data_AF-A0A1W1CUX5-F1
#
_entry.id   AF-A0A1W1CUX5-F1
#
_cell.length_a   1.000
_cell.length_b   1.000
_cell.length_c   1.000
_cell.angle_alpha   90.00
_cell.angle_beta   90.00
_cell.angle_gamma   90.00
#
_symmetry.space_group_name_H-M   'P 1'
#
loop_
_entity.id
_entity.type
_entity.pdbx_description
1 polymer ?
#
loop_
_entity_poly.entity_id
_entity_poly.type
_entity_poly.pdbx_seq_one_letter_code
_entity_poly.pdbx_strand_id
1 'polypeptide(L)'
;MDDANRALIETIVKKETFSSEEKAFILERLNAERLEKQKFQKDSSRQKKDYTDEEKHRILQELNEKRIREQHQKEMKRIRFLDKKIYTFGSKKFYKLKEMEREYYLEVETCKNFSSRPAIVSLCYRTFGEMKKREVLLKIEPHSEKIFISKDPIRVYFKPFALEEIHKEAP
;
A
#
# COMPACT_ATOMS: atom_id res chain seq x y z
N MET A 1 -4.28 9.59 -45.41
CA MET A 1 -5.59 10.28 -45.42
C MET A 1 -5.39 11.51 -46.28
N ASP A 2 -5.79 11.41 -47.54
CA ASP A 2 -5.50 12.41 -48.56
C ASP A 2 -6.24 13.72 -48.29
N ASP A 3 -5.58 14.86 -48.53
CA ASP A 3 -6.12 16.20 -48.24
C ASP A 3 -7.47 16.47 -48.96
N ALA A 4 -7.72 15.80 -50.08
CA ALA A 4 -9.00 15.84 -50.80
C ALA A 4 -10.18 15.27 -49.97
N ASN A 5 -9.94 14.22 -49.17
CA ASN A 5 -10.97 13.63 -48.33
C ASN A 5 -11.30 14.52 -47.13
N ARG A 6 -10.35 15.31 -46.63
CA ARG A 6 -10.60 16.27 -45.54
C ARG A 6 -11.50 17.42 -45.99
N ALA A 7 -11.21 18.00 -47.15
CA ALA A 7 -12.02 19.08 -47.72
C ALA A 7 -13.48 18.64 -47.97
N LEU A 8 -13.70 17.43 -48.47
CA LEU A 8 -15.04 16.87 -48.72
C LEU A 8 -15.84 16.72 -47.41
N ILE A 9 -15.21 16.27 -46.32
CA ILE A 9 -15.84 16.12 -45.00
C ILE A 9 -16.29 17.48 -44.46
N GLU A 10 -15.45 18.51 -44.57
CA GLU A 10 -15.78 19.86 -44.08
C GLU A 10 -16.97 20.48 -44.80
N THR A 11 -17.14 20.17 -46.10
CA THR A 11 -18.34 20.56 -46.86
C THR A 11 -19.58 19.75 -46.53
N ILE A 12 -19.45 18.46 -46.24
CA ILE A 12 -20.57 17.58 -45.88
C ILE A 12 -21.13 17.96 -44.49
N VAL A 13 -20.28 18.26 -43.51
CA VAL A 13 -20.70 18.58 -42.13
C VAL A 13 -21.63 19.81 -42.05
N LYS A 14 -21.59 20.70 -43.05
CA LYS A 14 -22.34 21.96 -43.07
C LYS A 14 -23.65 21.91 -43.87
N LYS A 15 -24.01 20.77 -44.48
CA LYS A 15 -25.21 20.62 -45.32
C LYS A 15 -26.30 19.83 -44.61
N GLU A 16 -27.56 20.26 -44.77
CA GLU A 16 -28.75 19.54 -44.26
C GLU A 16 -29.29 18.50 -45.26
N THR A 17 -28.98 18.64 -46.55
CA THR A 17 -29.39 17.72 -47.61
C THR A 17 -28.17 17.17 -48.36
N PHE A 18 -28.12 15.84 -48.47
CA PHE A 18 -27.00 15.10 -49.08
C PHE A 18 -27.41 14.49 -50.42
N SER A 19 -26.54 14.61 -51.41
CA SER A 19 -26.66 13.88 -52.68
C SER A 19 -26.52 12.37 -52.49
N SER A 20 -26.94 11.56 -53.47
CA SER A 20 -26.84 10.10 -53.43
C SER A 20 -25.39 9.61 -53.25
N GLU A 21 -24.43 10.30 -53.85
CA GLU A 21 -23.00 9.97 -53.78
C GLU A 21 -22.41 10.32 -52.40
N GLU A 22 -22.76 11.49 -51.85
CA GLU A 22 -22.35 11.87 -50.48
C GLU A 22 -22.95 10.92 -49.44
N LYS A 23 -24.20 10.46 -49.62
CA LYS A 23 -24.82 9.44 -48.75
C LYS A 23 -24.08 8.11 -48.80
N ALA A 24 -23.68 7.66 -49.99
CA ALA A 24 -22.90 6.43 -50.15
C ALA A 24 -21.55 6.52 -49.42
N PHE A 25 -20.85 7.65 -49.58
CA PHE A 25 -19.58 7.92 -48.89
C PHE A 25 -19.73 7.95 -47.36
N ILE A 26 -20.77 8.62 -46.84
CA ILE A 26 -21.06 8.66 -45.40
C ILE A 26 -21.36 7.25 -44.87
N LEU A 27 -22.18 6.47 -45.58
CA LEU A 27 -22.54 5.10 -45.19
C LEU A 27 -21.33 4.16 -45.17
N GLU A 28 -20.48 4.24 -46.20
CA GLU A 28 -19.26 3.44 -46.28
C GLU A 28 -18.32 3.73 -45.10
N ARG A 29 -18.15 5.01 -44.76
CA ARG A 29 -17.33 5.43 -43.63
C ARG A 29 -17.91 5.02 -42.28
N LEU A 30 -19.22 5.20 -42.08
CA LEU A 30 -19.90 4.76 -40.85
C LEU A 30 -19.83 3.24 -40.69
N ASN A 31 -19.91 2.48 -41.79
CA ASN A 31 -19.72 1.03 -41.77
C ASN A 31 -18.27 0.66 -41.43
N ALA A 32 -17.27 1.35 -42.01
CA ALA A 32 -15.87 1.14 -41.67
C ALA A 32 -15.60 1.42 -40.18
N GLU A 33 -16.12 2.52 -39.64
CA GLU A 33 -16.01 2.86 -38.23
C GLU A 33 -16.73 1.85 -37.33
N ARG A 34 -17.90 1.36 -37.73
CA ARG A 34 -18.63 0.30 -37.03
C ARG A 34 -17.85 -1.02 -37.01
N LEU A 35 -17.23 -1.39 -38.13
CA LEU A 35 -16.39 -2.57 -38.27
C LEU A 35 -15.12 -2.47 -37.41
N GLU A 36 -14.48 -1.31 -37.36
CA GLU A 36 -13.34 -1.07 -36.45
C GLU A 36 -13.75 -1.17 -34.98
N LYS A 37 -14.85 -0.53 -34.57
CA LYS A 37 -15.37 -0.63 -33.19
C LYS A 37 -15.70 -2.07 -32.80
N GLN A 38 -16.26 -2.86 -33.71
CA GLN A 38 -16.50 -4.29 -33.47
C GLN A 38 -15.22 -5.11 -33.34
N LYS A 39 -14.19 -4.82 -34.14
CA LYS A 39 -12.88 -5.48 -34.02
C LYS A 39 -12.24 -5.17 -32.67
N PHE A 40 -12.21 -3.90 -32.26
CA PHE A 40 -11.71 -3.49 -30.94
C PHE A 40 -12.48 -4.13 -29.77
N GLN A 41 -13.82 -4.23 -29.84
CA GLN A 41 -14.61 -4.94 -28.83
C GLN A 41 -14.33 -6.45 -28.80
N LYS A 42 -14.16 -7.08 -29.97
CA LYS A 42 -13.79 -8.51 -30.05
C LYS A 42 -12.39 -8.75 -29.49
N ASP A 43 -11.42 -7.88 -29.78
CA ASP A 43 -10.05 -8.01 -29.31
C ASP A 43 -9.93 -7.74 -27.80
N SER A 44 -10.70 -6.80 -27.26
CA SER A 44 -10.81 -6.58 -25.80
C SER A 44 -11.55 -7.71 -25.08
N SER A 45 -12.55 -8.34 -25.71
CA SER A 45 -13.20 -9.53 -25.15
C SER A 45 -12.28 -10.77 -25.18
N ARG A 46 -11.41 -10.89 -26.20
CA ARG A 46 -10.33 -11.89 -26.28
C ARG A 46 -9.18 -11.64 -25.29
N GLN A 47 -9.07 -10.43 -24.73
CA GLN A 47 -8.11 -10.11 -23.67
C GLN A 47 -8.56 -10.55 -22.26
N LYS A 48 -9.79 -11.07 -22.10
CA LYS A 48 -10.06 -11.94 -20.95
C LYS A 48 -9.22 -13.20 -21.17
N LYS A 49 -8.05 -13.26 -20.53
CA LYS A 49 -7.28 -14.49 -20.45
C LYS A 49 -8.21 -15.56 -19.89
N ASP A 50 -8.59 -16.51 -20.73
CA ASP A 50 -9.27 -17.71 -20.28
C ASP A 50 -8.25 -18.49 -19.44
N TYR A 51 -8.31 -18.29 -18.14
CA TYR A 51 -7.44 -19.00 -17.21
C TYR A 51 -7.79 -20.48 -17.25
N THR A 52 -6.77 -21.32 -17.34
CA THR A 52 -6.96 -22.76 -17.13
C THR A 52 -7.41 -23.02 -15.69
N ASP A 53 -8.03 -24.16 -15.42
CA ASP A 53 -8.49 -24.46 -14.06
C ASP A 53 -7.31 -24.57 -13.06
N GLU A 54 -6.13 -24.99 -13.53
CA GLU A 54 -4.89 -24.96 -12.77
C GLU A 54 -4.43 -23.54 -12.44
N GLU A 55 -4.49 -22.62 -13.43
CA GLU A 55 -4.16 -21.22 -13.22
C GLU A 55 -5.14 -20.56 -12.24
N LYS A 56 -6.44 -20.84 -12.37
CA LYS A 56 -7.45 -20.36 -11.41
C LYS A 56 -7.14 -20.87 -10.00
N HIS A 57 -6.81 -22.15 -9.84
CA HIS A 57 -6.49 -22.73 -8.55
C HIS A 57 -5.25 -22.07 -7.93
N ARG A 58 -4.19 -21.88 -8.73
CA ARG A 58 -2.97 -21.19 -8.30
C ARG A 58 -3.24 -19.75 -7.89
N ILE A 59 -4.02 -19.00 -8.67
CA ILE A 59 -4.41 -17.61 -8.37
C ILE A 59 -5.21 -17.56 -7.08
N LEU A 60 -6.19 -18.46 -6.90
CA LEU A 60 -7.00 -18.53 -5.69
C LEU A 60 -6.16 -18.85 -4.46
N GLN A 61 -5.19 -19.76 -4.57
CA GLN A 61 -4.27 -20.08 -3.50
C GLN A 61 -3.41 -18.87 -3.12
N GLU A 62 -2.82 -18.17 -4.10
CA GLU A 62 -2.01 -16.98 -3.85
C GLU A 62 -2.82 -15.86 -3.17
N LEU A 63 -4.07 -15.64 -3.61
CA LEU A 63 -4.98 -14.68 -2.99
C LEU A 63 -5.33 -15.07 -1.55
N ASN A 64 -5.56 -16.36 -1.29
CA ASN A 64 -5.85 -16.85 0.04
C ASN A 64 -4.63 -16.70 0.98
N GLU A 65 -3.44 -17.05 0.51
CA GLU A 65 -2.18 -16.85 1.25
C GLU A 65 -1.92 -15.37 1.54
N LYS A 66 -2.21 -14.48 0.58
CA LYS A 66 -2.15 -13.04 0.80
C LYS A 66 -3.12 -12.58 1.88
N ARG A 67 -4.38 -13.03 1.82
CA ARG A 67 -5.41 -12.73 2.83
C ARG A 67 -4.97 -13.17 4.24
N ILE A 68 -4.47 -14.40 4.37
CA ILE A 68 -3.99 -14.96 5.65
C ILE A 68 -2.83 -14.12 6.19
N ARG A 69 -1.85 -13.78 5.33
CA ARG A 69 -0.71 -12.93 5.73
C ARG A 69 -1.15 -11.55 6.22
N GLU A 70 -2.07 -10.89 5.52
CA GLU A 70 -2.59 -9.58 5.92
C GLU A 70 -3.34 -9.64 7.25
N GLN A 71 -4.16 -10.69 7.46
CA GLN A 71 -4.86 -10.91 8.71
C GLN A 71 -3.87 -11.10 9.87
N HIS A 72 -2.89 -11.97 9.70
CA HIS A 72 -1.84 -12.22 10.70
C HIS A 72 -1.05 -10.95 11.03
N GLN A 73 -0.70 -10.14 10.03
CA GLN A 73 0.01 -8.87 10.25
C GLN A 73 -0.82 -7.87 11.07
N LYS A 74 -2.12 -7.76 10.79
CA LYS A 74 -3.04 -6.90 11.56
C LYS A 74 -3.14 -7.37 13.01
N GLU A 75 -3.27 -8.67 13.22
CA GLU A 75 -3.34 -9.27 14.54
C GLU A 75 -2.04 -9.05 15.33
N MET A 76 -0.88 -9.31 14.73
CA MET A 76 0.42 -9.06 15.38
C MET A 76 0.65 -7.58 15.68
N LYS A 77 0.21 -6.67 14.81
CA LYS A 77 0.25 -5.23 15.08
C LYS A 77 -0.63 -4.88 16.28
N ARG A 78 -1.80 -5.49 16.41
CA ARG A 78 -2.68 -5.32 17.58
C ARG A 78 -1.99 -5.82 18.83
N ILE A 79 -1.56 -7.08 18.89
CA ILE A 79 -0.97 -7.69 20.09
C ILE A 79 0.27 -6.93 20.58
N ARG A 80 1.12 -6.46 19.66
CA ARG A 80 2.33 -5.70 20.00
C ARG A 80 2.07 -4.45 20.83
N PHE A 81 0.95 -3.77 20.60
CA PHE A 81 0.60 -2.51 21.27
C PHE A 81 -0.61 -2.62 22.19
N LEU A 82 -1.30 -3.77 22.19
CA LEU A 82 -2.41 -4.07 23.09
C LEU A 82 -1.86 -4.27 24.51
N ASP A 83 -2.62 -3.75 25.49
CA ASP A 83 -2.32 -3.85 26.92
C ASP A 83 -0.91 -3.33 27.31
N LYS A 84 -0.37 -2.41 26.51
CA LYS A 84 0.91 -1.75 26.80
C LYS A 84 0.69 -0.45 27.57
N LYS A 85 1.54 -0.21 28.56
CA LYS A 85 1.46 0.96 29.43
C LYS A 85 1.84 2.21 28.65
N ILE A 86 0.97 3.22 28.69
CA ILE A 86 1.17 4.50 28.01
C ILE A 86 1.63 5.54 29.04
N TYR A 87 2.78 6.14 28.77
CA TYR A 87 3.34 7.24 29.52
C TYR A 87 3.04 8.56 28.83
N THR A 88 2.66 9.58 29.60
CA THR A 88 2.41 10.93 29.09
C THR A 88 3.53 11.87 29.54
N PHE A 89 4.17 12.53 28.59
CA PHE A 89 5.16 13.58 28.86
C PHE A 89 4.77 14.82 28.05
N GLY A 90 4.31 15.87 28.73
CA GLY A 90 3.70 17.03 28.07
C GLY A 90 2.44 16.62 27.30
N SER A 91 2.36 17.01 26.03
CA SER A 91 1.25 16.64 25.12
C SER A 91 1.42 15.29 24.42
N LYS A 92 2.57 14.64 24.57
CA LYS A 92 2.93 13.43 23.82
C LYS A 92 2.77 12.16 24.64
N LYS A 93 2.42 11.07 23.95
CA LYS A 93 2.23 9.73 24.52
C LYS A 93 3.36 8.80 24.09
N PHE A 94 3.82 7.96 25.01
CA PHE A 94 4.97 7.08 24.80
C PHE A 94 4.74 5.68 25.35
N TYR A 95 5.35 4.68 24.71
CA TYR A 95 5.56 3.35 25.26
C TYR A 95 6.98 3.22 25.83
N LYS A 96 7.14 2.55 26.97
CA LYS A 96 8.47 2.26 27.55
C LYS A 96 9.00 0.94 27.02
N LEU A 97 10.27 0.91 26.62
CA LEU A 97 10.98 -0.32 26.28
C LEU A 97 11.49 -1.01 27.55
N LYS A 98 11.26 -2.32 27.66
CA LYS A 98 11.86 -3.19 28.68
C LYS A 98 13.25 -3.65 28.24
N GLU A 99 14.08 -4.06 29.21
CA GLU A 99 15.36 -4.75 28.98
C GLU A 99 16.42 -3.93 28.22
N MET A 100 16.29 -2.60 28.17
CA MET A 100 17.36 -1.71 27.73
C MET A 100 18.19 -1.19 28.91
N GLU A 101 19.46 -0.86 28.66
CA GLU A 101 20.39 -0.29 29.65
C GLU A 101 19.90 1.00 30.32
N ARG A 102 19.01 1.74 29.65
CA ARG A 102 18.38 2.95 30.16
C ARG A 102 16.89 2.90 29.86
N GLU A 103 16.14 3.75 30.56
CA GLU A 103 14.72 3.95 30.27
C GLU A 103 14.57 4.69 28.94
N TYR A 104 14.26 3.92 27.90
CA TYR A 104 13.94 4.43 26.57
C TYR A 104 12.44 4.35 26.32
N TYR A 105 11.96 5.34 25.58
CA TYR A 105 10.56 5.56 25.27
C TYR A 105 10.38 5.72 23.77
N LEU A 106 9.31 5.13 23.24
CA LEU A 106 8.87 5.23 21.85
C LEU A 106 7.59 6.06 21.78
N GLU A 107 7.58 7.07 20.92
CA GLU A 107 6.37 7.88 20.72
C GLU A 107 5.28 7.06 20.02
N VAL A 108 4.08 7.03 20.61
CA VAL A 108 2.95 6.20 20.15
C VAL A 108 2.58 6.52 18.70
N GLU A 109 2.65 7.79 18.28
CA GLU A 109 2.37 8.18 16.91
C GLU A 109 3.36 7.57 15.91
N THR A 110 4.63 7.46 16.30
CA THR A 110 5.67 6.90 15.44
C THR A 110 5.49 5.38 15.26
N CYS A 111 4.92 4.69 16.25
CA CYS A 111 4.61 3.26 16.18
C CYS A 111 3.61 2.89 15.08
N LYS A 112 2.77 3.84 14.62
CA LYS A 112 1.82 3.60 13.52
C LYS A 112 2.52 3.22 12.21
N ASN A 113 3.74 3.74 12.01
CA ASN A 113 4.51 3.64 10.77
C ASN A 113 5.55 2.51 10.79
N PHE A 114 5.59 1.69 11.84
CA PHE A 114 6.54 0.57 11.91
C PHE A 114 6.23 -0.49 10.85
N SER A 115 7.30 -1.00 10.24
CA SER A 115 7.24 -2.02 9.21
C SER A 115 8.38 -3.05 9.39
N SER A 116 8.37 -4.10 8.59
CA SER A 116 9.47 -5.06 8.53
C SER A 116 10.74 -4.50 7.92
N ARG A 117 10.64 -3.42 7.15
CA ARG A 117 11.80 -2.69 6.65
C ARG A 117 12.36 -1.82 7.78
N PRO A 118 13.68 -1.91 8.06
CA PRO A 118 14.35 -1.00 8.97
C PRO A 118 14.09 0.46 8.63
N ALA A 119 13.75 1.25 9.63
CA ALA A 119 13.60 2.70 9.53
C ALA A 119 14.34 3.39 10.68
N ILE A 120 14.85 4.59 10.42
CA ILE A 120 15.46 5.42 11.47
C ILE A 120 14.32 6.01 12.31
N VAL A 121 14.39 5.78 13.62
CA VAL A 121 13.39 6.22 14.60
C VAL A 121 14.11 6.87 15.78
N SER A 122 13.49 7.91 16.35
CA SER A 122 13.97 8.54 17.58
C SER A 122 13.47 7.76 18.81
N LEU A 123 14.39 7.22 19.62
CA LEU A 123 14.11 6.83 20.99
C LEU A 123 14.29 8.02 21.91
N CYS A 124 13.31 8.26 22.78
CA CYS A 124 13.42 9.29 23.81
C CYS A 124 13.95 8.67 25.11
N TYR A 125 14.78 9.40 25.85
CA TYR A 125 15.23 9.01 27.18
C TYR A 125 15.34 10.25 28.07
N ARG A 126 15.17 10.06 29.37
CA ARG A 126 15.14 11.17 30.33
C ARG A 126 16.53 11.41 30.91
N THR A 127 16.95 12.67 31.00
CA THR A 127 18.18 13.12 31.69
C THR A 127 17.91 14.41 32.46
N PHE A 128 18.28 14.48 33.74
CA PHE A 128 18.25 15.70 34.59
C PHE A 128 17.14 16.73 34.26
N GLY A 129 15.89 16.28 34.08
CA GLY A 129 14.73 17.14 33.80
C GLY A 129 14.31 17.26 32.33
N GLU A 130 15.16 16.90 31.37
CA GLU A 130 14.90 16.99 29.93
C GLU A 130 14.72 15.62 29.26
N MET A 131 13.93 15.60 28.17
CA MET A 131 13.79 14.43 27.27
C MET A 131 14.75 14.59 26.10
N LYS A 132 15.79 13.76 26.07
CA LYS A 132 16.72 13.67 24.94
C LYS A 132 16.28 12.61 23.95
N LYS A 133 16.71 12.76 22.70
CA LYS A 133 16.43 11.81 21.62
C LYS A 133 17.71 11.13 21.17
N ARG A 134 17.58 9.89 20.72
CA ARG A 134 18.64 9.12 20.07
C ARG A 134 18.06 8.44 18.84
N GLU A 135 18.70 8.63 17.70
CA GLU A 135 18.33 7.91 16.48
C GLU A 135 18.84 6.48 16.51
N VAL A 136 17.97 5.54 16.12
CA VAL A 136 18.27 4.12 16.03
C VAL A 136 17.61 3.54 14.78
N LEU A 137 18.10 2.40 14.30
CA LEU A 137 17.35 1.61 13.33
C LEU A 137 16.36 0.70 14.05
N LEU A 138 15.11 0.73 13.61
CA LEU A 138 14.03 -0.07 14.16
C LEU A 138 13.32 -0.84 13.06
N LYS A 139 13.00 -2.10 13.32
CA LYS A 139 12.06 -2.90 12.52
C LYS A 139 11.14 -3.73 13.41
N ILE A 140 10.07 -4.26 12.82
CA ILE A 140 9.19 -5.25 13.43
C ILE A 140 9.14 -6.52 12.59
N GLU A 141 9.03 -7.68 13.22
CA GLU A 141 8.88 -8.93 12.48
C GLU A 141 7.39 -9.33 12.39
N PRO A 142 6.97 -9.97 11.29
CA PRO A 142 5.57 -10.34 11.07
C PRO A 142 5.06 -11.43 12.02
N HIS A 143 5.96 -12.14 12.74
CA HIS A 143 5.64 -13.25 13.65
C HIS A 143 6.20 -13.05 15.06
N SER A 144 6.53 -11.82 15.45
CA SER A 144 7.05 -11.55 16.78
C SER A 144 6.41 -10.31 17.37
N GLU A 145 5.98 -10.39 18.62
CA GLU A 145 5.47 -9.23 19.36
C GLU A 145 6.57 -8.25 19.76
N LYS A 146 7.85 -8.65 19.64
CA LYS A 146 8.99 -7.81 20.01
C LYS A 146 9.28 -6.75 18.95
N ILE A 147 9.96 -5.69 19.38
CA ILE A 147 10.48 -4.61 18.55
C ILE A 147 11.99 -4.82 18.42
N PHE A 148 12.49 -4.79 17.19
CA PHE A 148 13.90 -5.06 16.92
C PHE A 148 14.63 -3.75 16.68
N ILE A 149 15.62 -3.45 17.53
CA ILE A 149 16.34 -2.18 17.52
C ILE A 149 17.84 -2.43 17.35
N SER A 150 18.46 -1.72 16.42
CA SER A 150 19.91 -1.57 16.30
C SER A 150 20.30 -0.16 16.75
N LYS A 151 21.16 -0.07 17.76
CA LYS A 151 21.65 1.21 18.31
C LYS A 151 22.58 1.97 17.35
N ASP A 152 23.14 1.26 16.38
CA ASP A 152 24.05 1.78 15.36
C ASP A 152 23.37 1.66 13.98
N PRO A 153 23.26 2.76 13.21
CA PRO A 153 22.67 2.74 11.88
C PRO A 153 23.59 2.13 10.82
N ILE A 154 24.89 2.01 11.07
CA ILE A 154 25.90 1.49 10.14
C ILE A 154 26.17 0.01 10.42
N ARG A 155 26.43 -0.35 11.69
CA ARG A 155 26.69 -1.74 12.10
C ARG A 155 25.40 -2.40 12.60
N VAL A 156 24.58 -2.84 11.64
CA VAL A 156 23.20 -3.27 11.88
C VAL A 156 23.14 -4.60 12.64
N TYR A 157 22.99 -4.52 13.97
CA TYR A 157 22.70 -5.68 14.83
C TYR A 157 21.41 -5.43 15.60
N PHE A 158 20.34 -6.11 15.18
CA PHE A 158 19.02 -5.97 15.78
C PHE A 158 18.91 -6.81 17.05
N LYS A 159 18.66 -6.15 18.18
CA LYS A 159 18.27 -6.81 19.42
C LYS A 159 16.75 -6.71 19.61
N PRO A 160 16.08 -7.79 20.05
CA PRO A 160 14.66 -7.76 20.31
C PRO A 160 14.37 -7.15 21.69
N PHE A 161 13.33 -6.31 21.76
CA PHE A 161 12.88 -5.64 22.99
C PHE A 161 11.36 -5.74 23.10
N ALA A 162 10.86 -5.86 24.34
CA ALA A 162 9.43 -5.83 24.63
C ALA A 162 9.02 -4.42 25.10
N LEU A 163 7.74 -4.10 24.92
CA LEU A 163 7.13 -2.93 25.55
C LEU A 163 6.65 -3.28 26.96
N GLU A 164 6.64 -2.30 27.84
CA GLU A 164 6.07 -2.47 29.17
C GLU A 164 4.56 -2.69 29.11
N GLU A 165 4.10 -3.70 29.84
CA GLU A 165 2.70 -4.10 29.90
C GLU A 165 2.00 -3.39 31.05
N ILE A 166 0.68 -3.19 30.91
CA ILE A 166 -0.15 -2.75 32.03
C ILE A 166 -0.16 -3.92 33.02
N HIS A 167 0.47 -3.74 34.19
CA HIS A 167 0.31 -4.68 35.28
C HIS A 167 -1.17 -4.78 35.63
N LYS A 168 -1.80 -5.91 35.31
CA LYS A 168 -3.01 -6.33 36.01
C LYS A 168 -2.52 -6.79 37.37
N GLU A 169 -2.67 -5.95 38.39
CA GLU A 169 -2.69 -6.46 39.76
C GLU A 169 -3.76 -7.56 39.77
N ALA A 170 -3.33 -8.80 40.01
CA ALA A 170 -4.26 -9.89 40.23
C ALA A 170 -5.04 -9.55 41.51
N PRO A 171 -6.38 -9.72 41.52
CA PRO A 171 -7.19 -9.51 42.72
C PRO A 171 -6.78 -10.43 43.87
#